data_AF-A0A2U3K1N5-F1
#
_entry.id   AF-A0A2U3K1N5-F1
#
_cell.length_a   1.000
_cell.length_b   1.000
_cell.length_c   1.000
_cell.angle_alpha   90.00
_cell.angle_beta   90.00
_cell.angle_gamma   90.00
#
_symmetry.space_group_name_H-M   'P 1'
#
loop_
_entity.id
_entity.type
_entity.pdbx_description
1 polymer ?
#
loop_
_entity_poly.entity_id
_entity_poly.type
_entity_poly.pdbx_seq_one_letter_code
_entity_poly.pdbx_strand_id
1 'polypeptide(L)' 'MAVPITDTSASAQALQLQIQRAMPGEQRLLLALEMSLFARELAKEQIRREYPEWSDAQVARELVRLTFLPAPVPARLR' A
#
# COMPACT_ATOMS: atom_id res chain seq x y z
N MET A 1 25.74 13.58 -0.93
CA MET A 1 25.36 12.89 -2.19
C MET A 1 23.87 12.60 -2.13
N ALA A 2 23.09 12.93 -3.16
CA ALA A 2 21.68 12.60 -3.20
C ALA A 2 21.52 11.11 -3.56
N VAL A 3 20.76 10.36 -2.76
CA VAL A 3 20.42 8.97 -3.05
C VAL A 3 19.21 8.98 -4.00
N PRO A 4 19.26 8.31 -5.16
CA PRO A 4 18.12 8.28 -6.07
C PRO A 4 16.98 7.47 -5.45
N ILE A 5 15.73 7.92 -5.66
CA ILE A 5 14.53 7.25 -5.12
C ILE A 5 14.31 5.84 -5.68
N THR A 6 15.04 5.50 -6.75
CA THR A 6 15.02 4.19 -7.42
C THR A 6 16.15 3.26 -6.95
N ASP A 7 16.98 3.68 -5.98
CA ASP A 7 18.02 2.82 -5.40
C ASP A 7 17.38 1.67 -4.63
N THR A 8 17.44 0.49 -5.23
CA THR A 8 16.96 -0.77 -4.66
C THR A 8 18.12 -1.74 -4.40
N SER A 9 19.34 -1.20 -4.27
CA SER A 9 20.54 -1.99 -3.96
C SER A 9 20.43 -2.72 -2.62
N ALA A 10 21.18 -3.81 -2.49
CA ALA A 10 21.24 -4.57 -1.23
C ALA A 10 21.72 -3.71 -0.05
N SER A 11 22.60 -2.73 -0.30
CA SER A 11 23.06 -1.77 0.72
C SER A 11 21.95 -0.82 1.17
N ALA A 12 21.14 -0.32 0.25
CA ALA A 12 19.99 0.53 0.58
C ALA A 12 18.94 -0.25 1.38
N GLN A 13 18.66 -1.49 0.97
CA GLN A 13 17.77 -2.40 1.71
C GLN A 13 18.28 -2.68 3.12
N ALA A 14 19.58 -2.98 3.29
CA ALA A 14 20.17 -3.25 4.60
C ALA A 14 20.03 -2.05 5.55
N LEU A 15 20.28 -0.83 5.03
CA LEU A 15 20.11 0.40 5.79
C LEU A 15 18.64 0.63 6.19
N GLN A 16 17.70 0.43 5.27
CA GLN A 16 16.26 0.56 5.55
C GLN A 16 15.83 -0.39 6.67
N LEU A 17 16.27 -1.65 6.63
CA LEU A 17 15.96 -2.65 7.65
C LEU A 17 16.56 -2.29 9.01
N GLN A 18 17.79 -1.75 9.03
CA GLN A 18 18.41 -1.27 10.27
C GLN A 18 17.59 -0.15 10.91
N ILE A 19 17.17 0.85 10.11
CA ILE A 19 16.34 1.97 10.57
C ILE A 19 14.99 1.45 11.10
N GLN A 20 14.32 0.57 10.35
CA GLN A 20 13.03 0.01 10.75
C GLN A 20 13.12 -0.76 12.08
N ARG A 21 14.19 -1.53 12.30
CA ARG A 21 14.39 -2.32 13.53
C ARG A 21 14.69 -1.45 14.75
N ALA A 22 15.36 -0.32 14.56
CA ALA A 22 15.65 0.64 15.62
C ALA A 22 14.43 1.47 16.04
N MET A 23 13.36 1.45 15.23
CA MET A 23 12.18 2.27 15.42
C MET A 23 11.29 1.74 16.57
N PRO A 24 10.85 2.59 17.52
CA PRO A 24 9.88 2.23 18.55
C PRO A 24 8.60 1.61 17.98
N GLY A 25 7.89 0.82 18.78
CA GLY A 25 6.71 0.08 18.32
C GLY A 25 5.61 1.00 17.78
N GLU A 26 5.35 2.10 18.47
CA GLU A 26 4.38 3.13 18.10
C GLU A 26 4.73 3.80 16.77
N GLN A 27 6.01 4.06 16.51
CA GLN A 27 6.46 4.64 15.24
C GLN A 27 6.34 3.63 14.10
N ARG A 28 6.62 2.34 14.35
CA ARG A 28 6.39 1.28 13.37
C ARG A 28 4.92 1.14 13.01
N LEU A 29 4.02 1.24 13.99
CA LEU A 29 2.58 1.21 13.76
C LEU A 29 2.11 2.40 12.93
N LEU A 30 2.59 3.60 13.24
CA LEU A 30 2.28 4.80 12.47
C LEU A 30 2.76 4.68 11.02
N LEU A 31 4.02 4.26 10.81
CA LEU A 31 4.57 4.04 9.48
C LEU A 31 3.76 2.99 8.69
N ALA A 32 3.39 1.88 9.33
CA ALA A 32 2.57 0.85 8.70
C ALA A 32 1.19 1.39 8.28
N LEU A 33 0.57 2.22 9.12
CA LEU A 33 -0.69 2.88 8.79
C LEU A 33 -0.54 3.81 7.59
N GLU A 34 0.46 4.67 7.59
CA GLU A 34 0.76 5.61 6.50
C GLU A 34 1.00 4.87 5.18
N MET A 35 1.88 3.85 5.19
CA MET A 35 2.13 3.01 4.01
C MET A 35 0.85 2.35 3.50
N SER A 36 0.00 1.87 4.42
CA SER A 36 -1.25 1.22 4.04
C SER A 36 -2.24 2.21 3.41
N LEU A 37 -2.32 3.45 3.90
CA LEU A 37 -3.18 4.50 3.33
C LEU A 37 -2.68 4.90 1.95
N PHE A 38 -1.38 5.13 1.82
CA PHE A 38 -0.76 5.47 0.54
C PHE A 38 -0.98 4.39 -0.52
N ALA A 39 -0.74 3.12 -0.18
CA ALA A 39 -0.94 2.01 -1.10
C ALA A 39 -2.40 1.89 -1.57
N ARG A 40 -3.37 2.13 -0.67
CA ARG A 40 -4.80 2.13 -1.02
C ARG A 40 -5.16 3.26 -1.97
N GLU A 41 -4.68 4.47 -1.72
CA GLU A 41 -4.97 5.59 -2.62
C GLU A 41 -4.32 5.40 -3.99
N LEU A 42 -3.08 4.92 -4.03
CA LEU A 42 -2.42 4.60 -5.30
C LEU A 42 -3.20 3.54 -6.10
N ALA A 43 -3.69 2.49 -5.44
CA ALA A 43 -4.51 1.47 -6.09
C ALA A 43 -5.86 2.02 -6.58
N LYS A 44 -6.53 2.88 -5.80
CA LYS A 44 -7.77 3.55 -6.24
C LYS A 44 -7.54 4.42 -7.47
N GLU A 45 -6.43 5.16 -7.53
CA GLU A 45 -6.09 5.97 -8.70
C GLU A 45 -5.90 5.13 -9.95
N GLN A 46 -5.28 3.95 -9.83
CA GLN A 46 -5.22 3.01 -10.95
C GLN A 46 -6.62 2.57 -11.40
N ILE A 47 -7.49 2.16 -10.46
CA ILE A 47 -8.86 1.72 -10.78
C ILE A 47 -9.65 2.84 -11.45
N ARG A 48 -9.56 4.08 -10.97
CA ARG A 48 -10.22 5.25 -11.58
C ARG A 48 -9.77 5.49 -13.02
N ARG A 49 -8.49 5.23 -13.33
CA ARG A 49 -7.96 5.36 -14.70
C ARG A 49 -8.47 4.25 -15.62
N GLU A 50 -8.60 3.04 -15.09
CA GLU A 50 -9.12 1.88 -15.84
C GLU A 50 -10.64 1.96 -16.06
N TYR A 51 -11.38 2.56 -15.11
CA TYR A 51 -12.84 2.68 -15.14
C TYR A 51 -13.29 4.12 -14.77
N PRO A 52 -13.15 5.09 -15.69
CA PRO A 52 -13.43 6.51 -15.40
C PRO A 52 -14.88 6.82 -15.03
N GLU A 53 -15.83 5.99 -15.46
CA GLU A 53 -17.26 6.13 -15.20
C GLU A 53 -17.71 5.55 -13.85
N TRP A 54 -16.82 4.85 -13.14
CA TRP A 54 -17.17 4.22 -11.87
C TRP A 54 -17.28 5.25 -10.74
N SER A 55 -18.35 5.12 -9.95
CA SER A 55 -18.51 5.84 -8.70
C SER A 55 -17.42 5.45 -7.68
N ASP A 56 -17.13 6.34 -6.72
CA ASP A 56 -16.20 6.04 -5.63
C ASP A 56 -16.56 4.75 -4.86
N ALA A 57 -17.85 4.43 -4.74
CA ALA A 57 -18.30 3.20 -4.11
C ALA A 57 -17.95 1.94 -4.92
N GLN A 58 -17.98 2.02 -6.27
CA GLN A 58 -17.52 0.93 -7.14
C GLN A 58 -16.00 0.77 -7.05
N VAL A 59 -15.24 1.88 -7.06
CA VAL A 59 -13.79 1.86 -6.87
C VAL A 59 -13.40 1.25 -5.52
N ALA A 60 -14.10 1.62 -4.44
CA ALA A 60 -13.86 1.07 -3.11
C ALA A 60 -14.15 -0.44 -3.04
N ARG A 61 -15.25 -0.90 -3.64
CA ARG A 61 -15.57 -2.34 -3.72
C ARG A 61 -14.53 -3.12 -4.51
N GLU A 62 -14.04 -2.55 -5.60
CA GLU A 62 -13.01 -3.19 -6.41
C GLU A 62 -11.68 -3.28 -5.67
N LEU A 63 -11.27 -2.21 -4.98
CA LEU A 63 -10.11 -2.26 -4.09
C LEU A 63 -10.24 -3.40 -3.08
N VAL A 64 -11.40 -3.54 -2.42
CA VAL A 64 -11.66 -4.65 -1.48
C VAL A 64 -11.50 -5.99 -2.20
N ARG A 65 -12.13 -6.18 -3.36
CA ARG A 65 -12.01 -7.42 -4.15
C ARG A 65 -10.56 -7.79 -4.45
N LEU A 66 -9.74 -6.82 -4.88
CA LEU A 66 -8.33 -7.02 -5.22
C LEU A 66 -7.49 -7.46 -4.02
N THR A 67 -7.80 -7.00 -2.80
CA THR A 67 -7.03 -7.37 -1.59
C THR A 67 -7.18 -8.84 -1.16
N PHE A 68 -8.18 -9.56 -1.68
CA PHE A 68 -8.41 -10.96 -1.33
C PHE A 68 -7.98 -11.96 -2.42
N LEU A 69 -7.53 -11.49 -3.59
CA LEU A 69 -7.15 -12.38 -4.67
C LEU A 69 -6.02 -13.35 -4.28
N PRO A 70 -6.07 -14.61 -4.77
CA PRO A 70 -7.08 -15.19 -5.67
C PRO A 70 -8.35 -15.69 -4.94
N ALA A 71 -8.41 -15.57 -3.62
CA ALA A 71 -9.56 -15.98 -2.82
C ALA A 71 -10.75 -15.01 -2.98
N PRO A 72 -11.99 -15.46 -2.74
CA PRO A 72 -13.13 -14.56 -2.72
C PRO A 72 -13.10 -13.66 -1.49
N VAL A 73 -13.72 -12.50 -1.60
CA VAL A 73 -13.99 -11.62 -0.45
C VAL A 73 -14.79 -12.42 0.61
N PRO A 74 -14.37 -12.39 1.89
CA PRO A 74 -15.11 -13.03 2.99
C PRO A 74 -16.57 -12.56 3.02
N ALA A 75 -17.52 -13.46 3.28
CA ALA A 75 -18.95 -13.14 3.21
C ALA A 75 -19.36 -11.94 4.09
N ARG A 76 -18.70 -11.74 5.22
CA ARG A 76 -18.92 -10.60 6.14
C ARG A 76 -18.47 -9.23 5.59
N LEU A 77 -17.73 -9.22 4.48
CA LEU A 77 -17.14 -8.04 3.83
C LEU A 77 -17.62 -7.84 2.38
N ARG A 78 -18.55 -8.68 1.91
CA ARG A 78 -19.14 -8.55 0.57
C ARG A 78 -20.22 -7.49 0.54
#